data_AF-A0A9X2FI93-F1
#
_entry.id   AF-A0A9X2FI93-F1
#
_cell.length_a   1.000
_cell.length_b   1.000
_cell.length_c   1.000
_cell.angle_alpha   90.00
_cell.angle_beta   90.00
_cell.angle_gamma   90.00
#
_symmetry.space_group_name_H-M   'P 1'
#
loop_
_entity.id
_entity.type
_entity.pdbx_description
1 polymer ?
#
loop_
_entity_poly.entity_id
_entity_poly.type
_entity_poly.pdbx_seq_one_letter_code
_entity_poly.pdbx_strand_id
1 'polypeptide(L)'
;MPEGDTIHRTAITLRPWLVGKKILAADGWSDWLEFASLVDREVTAIEARGKHLLLHLDDARVVHGHSGMTGSWHLYPHGERWLKPARRAALVLETDQLAVVFFNPNVLELLSPTQLRRHPHLSRLGPDLLGEQLDVEEVIARFRTQNHAPIGEAVMNQTLCCGIGNIYKSELLFLQNIDPFAPVAQLDDLALADLLDLARDLMQHNLQGPTRTTRFAGDGGKLWVYGRRGEPCYLCGTNIRLRRQGDLGRTTYWCSSCQPPADGSTQPQAEEHDQA
;
A
#
# COMPACT_ATOMS: atom_id res chain seq x y z
N MET A 1 4.21 -7.35 -0.37
CA MET A 1 3.00 -6.75 -0.97
C MET A 1 3.10 -5.24 -0.79
N PRO A 2 3.16 -4.47 -1.89
CA PRO A 2 3.17 -3.01 -1.86
C PRO A 2 1.89 -2.43 -1.21
N GLU A 3 2.09 -1.58 -0.20
CA GLU A 3 1.05 -0.74 0.42
C GLU A 3 1.57 0.71 0.49
N GLY A 4 0.87 1.62 1.18
CA GLY A 4 1.23 3.05 1.22
C GLY A 4 2.69 3.29 1.58
N ASP A 5 3.14 2.72 2.69
CA ASP A 5 4.54 2.75 3.15
C ASP A 5 5.55 2.35 2.06
N THR A 6 5.23 1.34 1.25
CA THR A 6 6.13 0.80 0.24
C THR A 6 6.27 1.76 -0.92
N ILE A 7 5.17 2.41 -1.31
CA ILE A 7 5.17 3.38 -2.41
C ILE A 7 5.81 4.69 -1.97
N HIS A 8 5.53 5.15 -0.76
CA HIS A 8 6.21 6.32 -0.16
C HIS A 8 7.72 6.08 0.00
N ARG A 9 8.13 4.91 0.53
CA ARG A 9 9.55 4.51 0.57
C ARG A 9 10.17 4.48 -0.82
N THR A 10 9.45 3.93 -1.81
CA THR A 10 9.92 3.91 -3.20
C THR A 10 10.12 5.32 -3.73
N ALA A 11 9.18 6.23 -3.51
CA ALA A 11 9.31 7.63 -3.91
C ALA A 11 10.54 8.29 -3.25
N ILE A 12 10.74 8.09 -1.94
CA ILE A 12 11.92 8.59 -1.22
C ILE A 12 13.22 8.05 -1.84
N THR A 13 13.27 6.74 -2.12
CA THR A 13 14.45 6.09 -2.71
C THR A 13 14.74 6.57 -4.13
N LEU A 14 13.71 6.82 -4.94
CA LEU A 14 13.88 7.21 -6.35
C LEU A 14 14.24 8.70 -6.52
N ARG A 15 13.76 9.58 -5.63
CA ARG A 15 13.92 11.04 -5.76
C ARG A 15 15.37 11.49 -6.00
N PRO A 16 16.39 11.05 -5.22
CA PRO A 16 17.77 11.50 -5.41
C PRO A 16 18.37 11.15 -6.78
N TRP A 17 17.81 10.15 -7.47
CA TRP A 17 18.35 9.61 -8.71
C TRP A 17 17.59 10.06 -9.95
N LEU A 18 16.36 10.56 -9.78
CA LEU A 18 15.50 10.96 -10.90
C LEU A 18 15.15 12.44 -10.88
N VAL A 19 14.84 13.03 -9.71
CA VAL A 19 14.37 14.44 -9.68
C VAL A 19 15.49 15.39 -10.11
N GLY A 20 15.16 16.27 -11.07
CA GLY A 20 16.11 17.18 -11.72
C GLY A 20 17.05 16.50 -12.71
N LYS A 21 16.79 15.24 -13.08
CA LYS A 21 17.58 14.49 -14.07
C LYS A 21 16.81 14.32 -15.36
N LYS A 22 17.54 14.37 -16.48
CA LYS A 22 17.02 14.01 -17.80
C LYS A 22 17.03 12.50 -17.98
N ILE A 23 15.98 12.00 -18.62
CA ILE A 23 15.87 10.62 -19.09
C ILE A 23 16.69 10.51 -20.38
N LEU A 24 17.80 9.78 -20.33
CA LEU A 24 18.71 9.61 -21.47
C LEU A 24 18.27 8.48 -22.41
N ALA A 25 17.65 7.44 -21.84
CA ALA A 25 17.01 6.38 -22.59
C ALA A 25 15.79 5.88 -21.82
N ALA A 26 14.80 5.39 -22.54
CA ALA A 26 13.62 4.74 -21.98
C ALA A 26 13.24 3.53 -22.83
N ASP A 27 12.93 2.42 -22.18
CA ASP A 27 12.55 1.17 -22.82
C ASP A 27 11.57 0.39 -21.93
N GLY A 28 10.95 -0.66 -22.46
CA GLY A 28 10.04 -1.53 -21.71
C GLY A 28 8.99 -2.17 -22.59
N TRP A 29 7.90 -2.59 -21.96
CA TRP A 29 6.75 -3.14 -22.65
C TRP A 29 5.48 -2.59 -21.99
N SER A 30 4.73 -1.80 -22.76
CA SER A 30 3.41 -1.30 -22.37
C SER A 30 2.67 -0.88 -23.63
N ASP A 31 1.41 -1.31 -23.73
CA ASP A 31 0.53 -0.86 -24.82
C ASP A 31 0.12 0.61 -24.67
N TRP A 32 0.39 1.21 -23.51
CA TRP A 32 -0.14 2.52 -23.09
C TRP A 32 0.93 3.60 -22.96
N LEU A 33 2.19 3.27 -23.26
CA LEU A 33 3.30 4.18 -23.04
C LEU A 33 4.26 4.18 -24.23
N GLU A 34 4.40 5.34 -24.87
CA GLU A 34 5.40 5.57 -25.90
C GLU A 34 6.73 5.97 -25.25
N PHE A 35 7.62 4.99 -25.03
CA PHE A 35 8.88 5.17 -24.30
C PHE A 35 9.78 6.25 -24.93
N ALA A 36 9.84 6.31 -26.27
CA ALA A 36 10.62 7.33 -26.98
C ALA A 36 10.19 8.76 -26.60
N SER A 37 8.92 8.96 -26.27
CA SER A 37 8.40 10.27 -25.83
C SER A 37 8.88 10.70 -24.44
N LEU A 38 9.50 9.79 -23.66
CA LEU A 38 10.09 10.08 -22.36
C LEU A 38 11.54 10.55 -22.47
N VAL A 39 12.23 10.25 -23.57
CA VAL A 39 13.63 10.64 -23.77
C VAL A 39 13.75 12.16 -23.81
N ASP A 40 14.84 12.68 -23.25
CA ASP A 40 15.15 14.10 -23.06
C ASP A 40 14.18 14.88 -22.15
N ARG A 41 13.17 14.22 -21.57
CA ARG A 41 12.33 14.83 -20.52
C ARG A 41 13.07 14.85 -19.20
N GLU A 42 12.92 15.93 -18.46
CA GLU A 42 13.37 16.01 -17.07
C GLU A 42 12.27 15.55 -16.11
N VAL A 43 12.63 14.77 -15.09
CA VAL A 43 11.71 14.43 -13.99
C VAL A 43 11.70 15.57 -12.98
N THR A 44 10.56 16.25 -12.83
CA THR A 44 10.44 17.43 -11.96
C THR A 44 10.01 17.08 -10.54
N ALA A 45 9.26 16.00 -10.36
CA ALA A 45 8.84 15.53 -9.04
C ALA A 45 8.50 14.04 -9.06
N ILE A 46 8.63 13.40 -7.89
CA ILE A 46 8.08 12.06 -7.65
C ILE A 46 7.18 12.12 -6.42
N GLU A 47 5.94 11.71 -6.61
CA GLU A 47 4.89 11.77 -5.61
C GLU A 47 4.31 10.36 -5.38
N ALA A 48 4.05 10.04 -4.12
CA ALA A 48 3.27 8.88 -3.74
C ALA A 48 1.88 9.36 -3.31
N ARG A 49 0.82 8.75 -3.85
CA ARG A 49 -0.57 8.96 -3.44
C ARG A 49 -1.21 7.62 -3.10
N GLY A 50 -1.33 7.31 -1.82
CA GLY A 50 -1.74 6.00 -1.33
C GLY A 50 -0.82 4.92 -1.90
N LYS A 51 -1.35 4.08 -2.80
CA LYS A 51 -0.59 2.97 -3.43
C LYS A 51 -0.15 3.25 -4.87
N HIS A 52 -0.20 4.52 -5.28
CA HIS A 52 0.17 4.98 -6.62
C HIS A 52 1.45 5.80 -6.57
N LEU A 53 2.38 5.52 -7.51
CA LEU A 53 3.57 6.34 -7.73
C LEU A 53 3.33 7.22 -8.96
N LEU A 54 3.59 8.51 -8.84
CA LEU A 54 3.45 9.51 -9.89
C LEU A 54 4.82 10.17 -10.13
N LEU A 55 5.36 10.00 -11.32
CA LEU A 55 6.59 10.63 -11.77
C LEU A 55 6.24 11.75 -12.74
N HIS A 56 6.44 12.99 -12.31
CA HIS A 56 6.06 14.20 -13.05
C HIS A 56 7.19 14.63 -13.98
N LEU A 57 6.86 14.99 -15.21
CA LEU A 57 7.78 15.43 -16.25
C LEU A 57 7.71 16.95 -16.45
N ASP A 58 8.74 17.52 -17.06
CA ASP A 58 8.87 18.96 -17.38
C ASP A 58 7.83 19.49 -18.39
N ASP A 59 7.15 18.60 -19.12
CA ASP A 59 6.06 18.93 -20.05
C ASP A 59 4.65 18.71 -19.45
N ALA A 60 4.59 18.59 -18.12
CA ALA A 60 3.38 18.37 -17.32
C ALA A 60 2.71 16.99 -17.50
N ARG A 61 3.27 16.08 -18.30
CA ARG A 61 2.82 14.67 -18.31
C ARG A 61 3.30 13.95 -17.05
N VAL A 62 2.63 12.86 -16.70
CA VAL A 62 2.92 12.06 -15.50
C VAL A 62 2.98 10.59 -15.86
N VAL A 63 4.09 9.93 -15.56
CA VAL A 63 4.18 8.46 -15.59
C VAL A 63 3.53 7.96 -14.29
N HIS A 64 2.39 7.28 -14.42
CA HIS A 64 1.65 6.69 -13.32
C HIS A 64 1.93 5.19 -13.23
N GLY A 65 2.38 4.76 -12.05
CA GLY A 65 2.64 3.36 -11.73
C GLY A 65 1.85 2.86 -10.52
N HIS A 66 1.22 1.69 -10.64
CA HIS A 66 0.65 0.95 -9.51
C HIS A 66 1.25 -0.45 -9.45
N SER A 67 1.94 -0.77 -8.35
CA SER A 67 2.72 -2.01 -8.24
C SER A 67 1.87 -3.27 -8.06
N GLY A 68 0.60 -3.14 -7.67
CA GLY A 68 -0.26 -4.30 -7.39
C GLY A 68 0.35 -5.19 -6.30
N MET A 69 0.31 -6.50 -6.48
CA MET A 69 0.82 -7.45 -5.47
C MET A 69 2.32 -7.74 -5.57
N THR A 70 2.88 -7.75 -6.80
CA THR A 70 4.23 -8.27 -7.09
C THR A 70 5.16 -7.28 -7.79
N GLY A 71 4.62 -6.12 -8.20
CA GLY A 71 5.39 -5.08 -8.85
C GLY A 71 6.38 -4.41 -7.89
N SER A 72 7.48 -3.90 -8.45
CA SER A 72 8.55 -3.31 -7.66
C SER A 72 9.47 -2.45 -8.52
N TRP A 73 9.91 -1.33 -7.95
CA TRP A 73 10.92 -0.45 -8.52
C TRP A 73 12.30 -0.85 -8.02
N HIS A 74 13.28 -0.87 -8.92
CA HIS A 74 14.66 -1.24 -8.65
C HIS A 74 15.59 -0.19 -9.25
N LEU A 75 16.76 -0.04 -8.64
CA LEU A 75 17.85 0.81 -9.10
C LEU A 75 19.05 -0.10 -9.43
N TYR A 76 19.68 0.11 -10.57
CA TYR A 76 20.88 -0.62 -10.98
C TYR A 76 21.92 0.36 -11.53
N PRO A 77 23.16 0.37 -10.99
CA PRO A 77 24.31 0.90 -11.69
C PRO A 77 24.40 0.36 -13.12
N HIS A 78 24.91 1.18 -14.03
CA HIS A 78 25.08 0.77 -15.42
C HIS A 78 25.97 -0.47 -15.53
N GLY A 79 25.52 -1.44 -16.34
CA GLY A 79 26.20 -2.73 -16.52
C GLY A 79 25.96 -3.76 -15.41
N GLU A 80 25.28 -3.41 -14.31
CA GLU A 80 24.92 -4.38 -13.28
C GLU A 80 23.82 -5.34 -13.77
N ARG A 81 23.97 -6.62 -13.44
CA ARG A 81 22.97 -7.63 -13.77
C ARG A 81 21.72 -7.45 -12.90
N TRP A 82 20.56 -7.35 -13.55
CA TRP A 82 19.30 -7.25 -12.83
C TRP A 82 18.96 -8.50 -12.02
N LEU A 83 18.35 -8.29 -10.85
CA LEU A 83 17.87 -9.35 -9.96
C LEU A 83 16.64 -10.09 -10.51
N LYS A 84 15.92 -9.46 -11.46
CA LYS A 84 14.72 -10.03 -12.09
C LYS A 84 14.94 -10.17 -13.60
N PRO A 85 14.32 -11.17 -14.26
CA PRO A 85 14.42 -11.34 -15.71
C PRO A 85 13.97 -10.10 -16.50
N ALA A 86 14.67 -9.76 -17.57
CA ALA A 86 14.38 -8.60 -18.42
C ALA A 86 12.93 -8.57 -18.95
N ARG A 87 12.36 -9.73 -19.29
CA ARG A 87 10.95 -9.87 -19.69
C ARG A 87 9.91 -9.36 -18.67
N ARG A 88 10.32 -9.07 -17.44
CA ARG A 88 9.45 -8.53 -16.38
C ARG A 88 9.60 -7.01 -16.24
N ALA A 89 10.58 -6.39 -16.89
CA ALA A 89 10.84 -4.96 -16.84
C ALA A 89 9.87 -4.23 -17.78
N ALA A 90 8.80 -3.67 -17.22
CA ALA A 90 7.78 -2.98 -18.00
C ALA A 90 8.17 -1.53 -18.31
N LEU A 91 9.03 -0.94 -17.50
CA LEU A 91 9.66 0.36 -17.73
C LEU A 91 11.11 0.32 -17.28
N VAL A 92 11.99 0.86 -18.10
CA VAL A 92 13.40 1.14 -17.84
C VAL A 92 13.61 2.61 -18.15
N LEU A 93 14.12 3.37 -17.19
CA LEU A 93 14.55 4.76 -17.36
C LEU A 93 16.04 4.84 -17.07
N GLU A 94 16.84 5.28 -18.03
CA GLU A 94 18.27 5.48 -17.85
C GLU A 94 18.57 6.95 -17.59
N THR A 95 19.40 7.17 -16.58
CA THR A 95 20.02 8.46 -16.25
C THR A 95 21.52 8.38 -16.50
N ASP A 96 22.24 9.47 -16.28
CA ASP A 96 23.70 9.50 -16.34
C ASP A 96 24.38 8.55 -15.34
N GLN A 97 23.70 8.19 -14.24
CA GLN A 97 24.28 7.41 -13.14
C GLN A 97 23.78 5.97 -13.07
N LEU A 98 22.49 5.73 -13.34
CA LEU A 98 21.87 4.42 -13.15
C LEU A 98 20.66 4.18 -14.06
N ALA A 99 20.23 2.92 -14.09
CA ALA A 99 18.96 2.49 -14.64
C ALA A 99 17.91 2.30 -13.52
N VAL A 100 16.75 2.92 -13.68
CA VAL A 100 15.56 2.70 -12.85
C VAL A 100 14.62 1.74 -13.57
N VAL A 101 14.30 0.62 -12.94
CA VAL A 101 13.49 -0.44 -13.57
C VAL A 101 12.23 -0.71 -12.77
N PHE A 102 11.07 -0.62 -13.42
CA PHE A 102 9.79 -1.02 -12.84
C PHE A 102 9.40 -2.41 -13.34
N PHE A 103 9.46 -3.40 -12.44
CA PHE A 103 9.11 -4.77 -12.75
C PHE A 103 7.64 -5.05 -12.43
N ASN A 104 6.97 -5.81 -13.31
CA ASN A 104 5.60 -6.35 -13.13
C ASN A 104 4.58 -5.36 -12.53
N PRO A 105 4.44 -4.13 -13.06
CA PRO A 105 3.36 -3.25 -12.65
C PRO A 105 1.99 -3.88 -12.91
N ASN A 106 1.02 -3.54 -12.07
CA ASN A 106 -0.39 -3.76 -12.39
C ASN A 106 -0.94 -2.62 -13.27
N VAL A 107 -0.41 -1.41 -13.11
CA VAL A 107 -0.70 -0.25 -13.96
C VAL A 107 0.61 0.45 -14.29
N LEU A 108 0.79 0.77 -15.58
CA LEU A 108 1.85 1.62 -16.09
C LEU A 108 1.32 2.40 -17.30
N GLU A 109 1.18 3.71 -17.14
CA GLU A 109 0.58 4.57 -18.15
C GLU A 109 1.18 5.99 -18.10
N LEU A 110 1.06 6.70 -19.23
CA LEU A 110 1.45 8.11 -19.33
C LEU A 110 0.20 8.99 -19.38
N LEU A 111 0.06 9.87 -18.40
CA LEU A 111 -1.11 10.72 -18.21
C LEU A 111 -0.81 12.17 -18.57
N SER A 112 -1.66 12.77 -19.41
CA SER A 112 -1.74 14.23 -19.51
C SER A 112 -2.33 14.86 -18.24
N PRO A 113 -2.16 16.17 -18.01
CA PRO A 113 -2.78 16.86 -16.87
C PRO A 113 -4.30 16.65 -16.76
N THR A 114 -5.00 16.59 -17.90
CA THR A 114 -6.45 16.36 -17.94
C THR A 114 -6.81 14.93 -17.57
N GLN A 115 -6.05 13.94 -18.06
CA GLN A 115 -6.26 12.54 -17.69
C GLN A 115 -5.97 12.32 -16.20
N LEU A 116 -4.89 12.90 -15.66
CA LEU A 116 -4.55 12.81 -14.24
C LEU A 116 -5.69 13.33 -13.36
N ARG A 117 -6.22 14.53 -13.65
CA ARG A 117 -7.33 15.12 -12.87
C ARG A 117 -8.61 14.29 -12.91
N ARG A 118 -8.86 13.58 -14.02
CA ARG A 118 -10.08 12.77 -14.24
C ARG A 118 -9.87 11.28 -14.02
N HIS A 119 -8.69 10.87 -13.57
CA HIS A 119 -8.34 9.46 -13.48
C HIS A 119 -9.27 8.76 -12.47
N PRO A 120 -9.92 7.63 -12.84
CA PRO A 120 -11.03 7.06 -12.08
C PRO A 120 -10.67 6.58 -10.67
N HIS A 121 -9.41 6.19 -10.44
CA HIS A 121 -8.92 5.80 -9.12
C HIS A 121 -8.31 6.97 -8.35
N LEU A 122 -7.33 7.68 -8.93
CA LEU A 122 -6.65 8.81 -8.29
C LEU A 122 -7.60 9.96 -7.86
N SER A 123 -8.60 10.30 -8.68
CA SER A 123 -9.52 11.43 -8.38
C SER A 123 -10.47 11.17 -7.20
N ARG A 124 -10.59 9.91 -6.77
CA ARG A 124 -11.51 9.46 -5.71
C ARG A 124 -10.79 9.04 -4.43
N LEU A 125 -9.45 9.11 -4.40
CA LEU A 125 -8.69 8.76 -3.21
C LEU A 125 -9.13 9.65 -2.05
N GLY A 126 -9.30 9.03 -0.88
CA GLY A 126 -9.41 9.76 0.38
C GLY A 126 -8.06 10.34 0.80
N PRO A 127 -8.00 11.06 1.92
CA PRO A 127 -6.76 11.56 2.48
C PRO A 127 -5.69 10.46 2.57
N ASP A 128 -4.44 10.80 2.19
CA ASP A 128 -3.30 9.89 2.28
C ASP A 128 -2.76 9.89 3.70
N LEU A 129 -2.71 8.71 4.34
CA LEU A 129 -2.21 8.57 5.71
C LEU A 129 -0.75 9.01 5.87
N LEU A 130 0.04 9.01 4.80
CA LEU A 130 1.41 9.52 4.78
C LEU A 130 1.55 10.87 4.07
N GLY A 131 0.43 11.51 3.72
CA GLY A 131 0.43 12.88 3.23
C GLY A 131 0.99 13.86 4.26
N GLU A 132 1.49 15.00 3.77
CA GLU A 132 2.04 16.08 4.62
C GLU A 132 1.00 16.62 5.61
N GLN A 133 -0.25 16.74 5.16
CA GLN A 133 -1.39 17.15 5.96
C GLN A 133 -2.42 16.03 5.96
N LEU A 134 -2.75 15.53 7.16
CA LEU A 134 -3.84 14.58 7.37
C LEU A 134 -4.85 15.24 8.30
N ASP A 135 -6.05 15.50 7.78
CA ASP A 135 -7.20 15.90 8.58
C ASP A 135 -7.90 14.64 9.10
N VAL A 136 -7.62 14.28 10.35
CA VAL A 136 -8.16 13.08 10.99
C VAL A 136 -9.67 13.17 11.15
N GLU A 137 -10.21 14.37 11.43
CA GLU A 137 -11.65 14.58 11.59
C GLU A 137 -12.40 14.34 10.27
N GLU A 138 -11.86 14.81 9.14
CA GLU A 138 -12.40 14.51 7.81
C GLU A 138 -12.36 13.01 7.50
N VAL A 139 -11.29 12.30 7.87
CA VAL A 139 -11.23 10.85 7.69
C VAL A 139 -12.29 10.16 8.55
N ILE A 140 -12.43 10.52 9.82
CA ILE A 140 -13.47 9.97 10.70
C ILE A 140 -14.86 10.23 10.11
N ALA A 141 -15.15 11.45 9.65
CA ALA A 141 -16.42 11.79 9.00
C ALA A 141 -16.71 10.88 7.79
N ARG A 142 -15.70 10.56 6.97
CA ARG A 142 -15.83 9.59 5.88
C ARG A 142 -16.14 8.19 6.39
N PHE A 143 -15.47 7.70 7.44
CA PHE A 143 -15.78 6.41 8.05
C PHE A 143 -17.23 6.34 8.55
N ARG A 144 -17.75 7.43 9.11
CA ARG A 144 -19.16 7.51 9.56
C ARG A 144 -20.17 7.35 8.43
N THR A 145 -19.80 7.62 7.18
CA THR A 145 -20.66 7.30 6.01
C THR A 145 -20.79 5.79 5.75
N GLN A 146 -19.94 4.97 6.39
CA GLN A 146 -19.87 3.51 6.24
C GLN A 146 -20.18 2.79 7.57
N ASN A 147 -21.02 3.38 8.43
CA ASN A 147 -21.34 2.87 9.77
C ASN A 147 -21.75 1.38 9.83
N HIS A 148 -22.39 0.86 8.78
CA HIS A 148 -22.82 -0.54 8.71
C HIS A 148 -21.77 -1.49 8.13
N ALA A 149 -20.74 -0.97 7.47
CA ALA A 149 -19.69 -1.79 6.89
C ALA A 149 -18.80 -2.35 8.00
N PRO A 150 -18.30 -3.60 7.87
CA PRO A 150 -17.27 -4.11 8.75
C PRO A 150 -16.01 -3.24 8.72
N ILE A 151 -15.40 -2.98 9.88
CA ILE A 151 -14.21 -2.13 9.99
C ILE A 151 -13.04 -2.65 9.15
N GLY A 152 -12.88 -3.97 9.03
CA GLY A 152 -11.89 -4.59 8.15
C GLY A 152 -12.08 -4.27 6.65
N GLU A 153 -13.30 -3.95 6.22
CA GLU A 153 -13.58 -3.49 4.85
C GLU A 153 -13.44 -1.98 4.72
N ALA A 154 -13.92 -1.23 5.72
CA ALA A 154 -13.86 0.23 5.74
C ALA A 154 -12.41 0.75 5.68
N VAL A 155 -11.50 0.22 6.52
CA VAL A 155 -10.06 0.63 6.50
C VAL A 155 -9.37 0.31 5.17
N MET A 156 -9.95 -0.59 4.40
CA MET A 156 -9.45 -1.03 3.11
C MET A 156 -10.02 -0.19 1.94
N ASN A 157 -11.04 0.62 2.20
CA ASN A 157 -11.64 1.51 1.22
C ASN A 157 -10.75 2.75 1.00
N GLN A 158 -10.07 2.78 -0.15
CA GLN A 158 -9.13 3.85 -0.50
C GLN A 158 -9.80 5.22 -0.70
N THR A 159 -11.13 5.31 -0.73
CA THR A 159 -11.85 6.60 -0.80
C THR A 159 -12.12 7.22 0.57
N LEU A 160 -12.03 6.43 1.66
CA LEU A 160 -12.17 6.95 3.03
C LEU A 160 -10.82 7.47 3.52
N CYS A 161 -9.78 6.66 3.38
CA CYS A 161 -8.38 7.01 3.55
C CYS A 161 -7.55 6.08 2.67
N CYS A 162 -6.43 6.53 2.12
CA CYS A 162 -5.62 5.70 1.23
C CYS A 162 -4.27 5.32 1.84
N GLY A 163 -3.75 4.17 1.42
CA GLY A 163 -2.47 3.61 1.89
C GLY A 163 -2.59 2.23 2.55
N ILE A 164 -3.64 1.99 3.34
CA ILE A 164 -3.85 0.71 4.05
C ILE A 164 -4.11 -0.42 3.05
N GLY A 165 -3.36 -1.52 3.15
CA GLY A 165 -3.63 -2.80 2.49
C GLY A 165 -3.86 -3.94 3.49
N ASN A 166 -3.83 -5.19 3.00
CA ASN A 166 -4.21 -6.34 3.82
C ASN A 166 -3.29 -6.53 5.02
N ILE A 167 -2.01 -6.16 4.89
CA ILE A 167 -1.05 -6.27 5.99
C ILE A 167 -1.42 -5.25 7.06
N TYR A 168 -1.47 -3.96 6.73
CA TYR A 168 -1.82 -2.95 7.74
C TYR A 168 -3.22 -3.17 8.30
N LYS A 169 -4.23 -3.53 7.50
CA LYS A 169 -5.57 -3.90 8.02
C LYS A 169 -5.47 -4.91 9.16
N SER A 170 -4.84 -6.06 8.91
CA SER A 170 -4.80 -7.15 9.89
C SER A 170 -3.97 -6.79 11.12
N GLU A 171 -2.83 -6.13 10.92
CA GLU A 171 -1.93 -5.75 12.00
C GLU A 171 -2.53 -4.66 12.89
N LEU A 172 -3.13 -3.63 12.30
CA LEU A 172 -3.71 -2.50 13.03
C LEU A 172 -4.91 -2.93 13.88
N LEU A 173 -5.82 -3.72 13.30
CA LEU A 173 -6.99 -4.20 14.02
C LEU A 173 -6.59 -5.16 15.15
N PHE A 174 -5.52 -5.94 14.96
CA PHE A 174 -4.97 -6.77 16.04
C PHE A 174 -4.38 -5.93 17.17
N LEU A 175 -3.55 -4.95 16.83
CA LEU A 175 -2.87 -4.09 17.81
C LEU A 175 -3.83 -3.23 18.63
N GLN A 176 -4.96 -2.83 18.04
CA GLN A 176 -6.03 -2.10 18.73
C GLN A 176 -7.09 -3.01 19.36
N ASN A 177 -6.91 -4.33 19.35
CA ASN A 177 -7.86 -5.32 19.88
C ASN A 177 -9.28 -5.23 19.26
N ILE A 178 -9.38 -4.79 18.00
CA ILE A 178 -10.66 -4.60 17.29
C ILE A 178 -11.01 -5.87 16.51
N ASP A 179 -12.25 -6.35 16.67
CA ASP A 179 -12.81 -7.39 15.79
C ASP A 179 -12.93 -6.87 14.35
N PRO A 180 -12.24 -7.46 13.35
CA PRO A 180 -12.29 -6.98 11.97
C PRO A 180 -13.67 -7.06 11.32
N PHE A 181 -14.62 -7.77 11.94
CA PHE A 181 -15.98 -7.92 11.47
C PHE A 181 -16.98 -6.98 12.16
N ALA A 182 -16.55 -6.25 13.19
CA ALA A 182 -17.39 -5.26 13.85
C ALA A 182 -17.79 -4.15 12.86
N PRO A 183 -19.07 -3.73 12.82
CA PRO A 183 -19.49 -2.55 12.08
C PRO A 183 -18.74 -1.30 12.56
N VAL A 184 -18.43 -0.37 11.65
CA VAL A 184 -17.79 0.92 11.99
C VAL A 184 -18.55 1.66 13.10
N ALA A 185 -19.88 1.54 13.15
CA ALA A 185 -20.71 2.16 14.18
C ALA A 185 -20.42 1.69 15.61
N GLN A 186 -19.73 0.55 15.80
CA GLN A 186 -19.35 0.06 17.13
C GLN A 186 -18.08 0.73 17.68
N LEU A 187 -17.31 1.42 16.84
CA LEU A 187 -16.13 2.17 17.25
C LEU A 187 -16.55 3.63 17.45
N ASP A 188 -16.18 4.24 18.57
CA ASP A 188 -16.32 5.68 18.77
C ASP A 188 -15.24 6.46 17.99
N ASP A 189 -15.35 7.78 17.95
CA ASP A 189 -14.43 8.62 17.17
C ASP A 189 -13.00 8.57 17.73
N LEU A 190 -12.83 8.35 19.04
CA LEU A 190 -11.53 8.20 19.67
C LEU A 190 -10.85 6.90 19.21
N ALA A 191 -11.55 5.78 19.22
CA ALA A 191 -11.03 4.50 18.73
C ALA A 191 -10.66 4.55 17.24
N LEU A 192 -11.43 5.30 16.42
CA LEU A 192 -11.07 5.54 15.02
C LEU A 192 -9.83 6.43 14.89
N ALA A 193 -9.72 7.50 15.69
CA ALA A 193 -8.54 8.35 15.72
C ALA A 193 -7.28 7.55 16.10
N ASP A 194 -7.33 6.79 17.19
CA ASP A 194 -6.20 5.96 17.65
C ASP A 194 -5.78 4.93 16.59
N LEU A 195 -6.75 4.34 15.88
CA LEU A 195 -6.48 3.41 14.77
C LEU A 195 -5.75 4.11 13.60
N LEU A 196 -6.14 5.34 13.25
CA LEU A 196 -5.55 6.13 12.18
C LEU A 196 -4.14 6.63 12.55
N ASP A 197 -3.95 7.06 13.79
CA ASP A 197 -2.66 7.48 14.32
C ASP A 197 -1.68 6.31 14.35
N LEU A 198 -2.10 5.14 14.87
CA LEU A 198 -1.29 3.92 14.82
C LEU A 198 -0.94 3.52 13.37
N ALA A 199 -1.89 3.66 12.44
CA ALA A 199 -1.65 3.39 11.03
C ALA A 199 -0.55 4.30 10.46
N ARG A 200 -0.63 5.60 10.75
CA ARG A 200 0.35 6.59 10.32
C ARG A 200 1.72 6.31 10.94
N ASP A 201 1.80 6.08 12.24
CA ASP A 201 3.05 5.80 12.96
C ASP A 201 3.76 4.57 12.41
N LEU A 202 3.03 3.45 12.25
CA LEU A 202 3.61 2.23 11.71
C LEU A 202 4.02 2.38 10.25
N MET A 203 3.23 3.08 9.43
CA MET A 203 3.60 3.34 8.04
C MET A 203 4.84 4.24 7.93
N GLN A 204 4.94 5.28 8.76
CA GLN A 204 6.09 6.19 8.83
C GLN A 204 7.35 5.45 9.26
N HIS A 205 7.24 4.60 10.29
CA HIS A 205 8.34 3.75 10.73
C HIS A 205 8.87 2.88 9.58
N ASN A 206 7.96 2.34 8.76
CA ASN A 206 8.28 1.46 7.65
C ASN A 206 8.73 2.17 6.36
N LEU A 207 8.90 3.50 6.40
CA LEU A 207 9.58 4.24 5.32
C LEU A 207 11.08 3.97 5.28
N GLN A 208 11.63 3.44 6.37
CA GLN A 208 13.04 3.05 6.46
C GLN A 208 13.18 1.52 6.56
N GLY A 209 14.35 1.03 6.18
CA GLY A 209 14.70 -0.37 6.29
C GLY A 209 14.15 -1.28 5.18
N PRO A 210 14.63 -2.55 5.15
CA PRO A 210 14.42 -3.44 4.01
C PRO A 210 13.05 -4.13 4.01
N THR A 211 12.40 -4.24 5.17
CA THR A 211 11.17 -5.03 5.32
C THR A 211 10.21 -4.40 6.31
N ARG A 212 8.91 -4.41 5.96
CA ARG A 212 7.85 -3.93 6.86
C ARG A 212 7.83 -4.71 8.18
N THR A 213 7.68 -4.01 9.28
CA THR A 213 7.52 -4.56 10.62
C THR A 213 6.49 -3.78 11.44
N THR A 214 5.72 -4.51 12.24
CA THR A 214 4.71 -4.02 13.19
C THR A 214 4.93 -4.63 14.58
N ARG A 215 5.97 -5.46 14.72
CA ARG A 215 6.34 -6.17 15.94
C ARG A 215 7.84 -6.00 16.21
N PHE A 216 8.15 -5.42 17.36
CA PHE A 216 9.49 -4.95 17.71
C PHE A 216 10.20 -5.78 18.80
N ALA A 217 9.82 -7.04 18.98
CA ALA A 217 10.27 -7.87 20.10
C ALA A 217 11.69 -8.47 19.94
N GLY A 218 12.37 -8.25 18.80
CA GLY A 218 13.76 -8.68 18.58
C GLY A 218 13.98 -10.20 18.42
N ASP A 219 12.92 -11.00 18.38
CA ASP A 219 12.94 -12.47 18.27
C ASP A 219 12.81 -12.99 16.82
N GLY A 220 12.91 -12.11 15.83
CA GLY A 220 12.75 -12.42 14.40
C GLY A 220 11.31 -12.36 13.88
N GLY A 221 10.29 -12.34 14.75
CA GLY A 221 8.89 -12.16 14.36
C GLY A 221 8.59 -10.70 13.99
N LYS A 222 8.40 -10.41 12.70
CA LYS A 222 8.23 -9.03 12.17
C LYS A 222 6.80 -8.50 12.20
N LEU A 223 5.82 -9.40 12.13
CA LEU A 223 4.38 -9.11 12.08
C LEU A 223 3.67 -9.95 13.16
N TRP A 224 2.54 -9.46 13.65
CA TRP A 224 1.77 -10.10 14.71
C TRP A 224 0.84 -11.20 14.21
N VAL A 225 0.12 -10.98 13.11
CA VAL A 225 -0.95 -11.89 12.65
C VAL A 225 -0.92 -12.14 11.14
N TYR A 226 -0.51 -11.18 10.32
CA TYR A 226 -0.58 -11.32 8.88
C TYR A 226 0.35 -12.42 8.38
N GLY A 227 -0.19 -13.32 7.55
CA GLY A 227 0.55 -14.45 6.99
C GLY A 227 0.82 -15.58 7.98
N ARG A 228 0.25 -15.51 9.19
CA ARG A 228 0.49 -16.47 10.27
C ARG A 228 -0.69 -17.41 10.53
N ARG A 229 -1.53 -17.69 9.52
CA ARG A 229 -2.70 -18.58 9.66
C ARG A 229 -2.28 -19.91 10.30
N GLY A 230 -2.99 -20.33 11.34
CA GLY A 230 -2.76 -21.59 12.04
C GLY A 230 -1.62 -21.54 13.07
N GLU A 231 -0.77 -20.51 13.07
CA GLU A 231 0.25 -20.32 14.08
C GLU A 231 -0.34 -19.77 15.39
N PRO A 232 0.29 -20.04 16.56
CA PRO A 232 -0.14 -19.48 17.83
C PRO A 232 0.04 -17.96 17.86
N CYS A 233 -0.98 -17.25 18.35
CA CYS A 233 -0.90 -15.83 18.65
C CYS A 233 0.24 -15.56 19.66
N TYR A 234 1.06 -14.54 19.40
CA TYR A 234 2.18 -14.20 20.29
C TYR A 234 1.74 -13.65 21.66
N LEU A 235 0.48 -13.26 21.82
CA LEU A 235 -0.05 -12.76 23.10
C LEU A 235 -0.74 -13.85 23.93
N CYS A 236 -1.62 -14.65 23.31
CA CYS A 236 -2.50 -15.57 24.04
C CYS A 236 -2.37 -17.04 23.62
N GLY A 237 -1.56 -17.36 22.62
CA GLY A 237 -1.39 -18.73 22.10
C GLY A 237 -2.53 -19.26 21.22
N THR A 238 -3.69 -18.58 21.15
CA THR A 238 -4.79 -18.99 20.25
C THR A 238 -4.34 -18.93 18.79
N ASN A 239 -4.65 -19.97 18.00
CA ASN A 239 -4.28 -20.02 16.59
C ASN A 239 -4.88 -18.86 15.80
N ILE A 240 -4.04 -18.20 14.99
CA ILE A 240 -4.46 -17.12 14.10
C ILE A 240 -5.38 -17.68 13.01
N ARG A 241 -6.52 -17.02 12.81
CA ARG A 241 -7.53 -17.35 11.80
C ARG A 241 -7.30 -16.56 10.52
N LEU A 242 -7.81 -17.08 9.41
CA LEU A 242 -7.85 -16.41 8.12
C LEU A 242 -9.25 -16.54 7.52
N ARG A 243 -9.73 -15.47 6.89
CA ARG A 243 -10.94 -15.48 6.06
C ARG A 243 -10.83 -14.38 5.01
N ARG A 244 -11.42 -14.59 3.83
CA ARG A 244 -11.69 -13.52 2.88
C ARG A 244 -12.91 -12.70 3.30
N GLN A 245 -12.76 -11.39 3.23
CA GLN A 245 -13.75 -10.41 3.67
C GLN A 245 -14.12 -9.46 2.51
N GLY A 246 -15.39 -9.08 2.45
CA GLY A 246 -15.98 -8.22 1.42
C GLY A 246 -16.03 -8.84 0.03
N ASP A 247 -16.68 -8.13 -0.90
CA ASP A 247 -16.92 -8.59 -2.28
C ASP A 247 -15.63 -8.86 -3.07
N LEU A 248 -14.55 -8.16 -2.71
CA LEU A 248 -13.23 -8.32 -3.34
C LEU A 248 -12.42 -9.49 -2.75
N GLY A 249 -12.99 -10.25 -1.79
CA GLY A 249 -12.36 -11.43 -1.21
C GLY A 249 -11.00 -11.14 -0.56
N ARG A 250 -10.89 -10.00 0.15
CA ARG A 250 -9.64 -9.51 0.73
C ARG A 250 -9.29 -10.31 1.98
N THR A 251 -8.08 -10.86 2.04
CA THR A 251 -7.65 -11.71 3.15
C THR A 251 -7.56 -10.92 4.46
N THR A 252 -8.18 -11.45 5.53
CA THR A 252 -8.15 -10.92 6.89
C THR A 252 -7.59 -12.00 7.81
N TYR A 253 -6.43 -11.71 8.42
CA TYR A 253 -5.86 -12.49 9.52
C TYR A 253 -6.25 -11.86 10.86
N TRP A 254 -6.62 -12.66 11.85
CA TRP A 254 -6.99 -12.18 13.19
C TRP A 254 -6.82 -13.25 14.26
N CYS A 255 -6.75 -12.83 15.53
CA CYS A 255 -6.80 -13.71 16.68
C CYS A 255 -8.17 -13.63 17.36
N SER A 256 -8.96 -14.71 17.32
CA SER A 256 -10.32 -14.70 17.88
C SER A 256 -10.40 -14.49 19.39
N SER A 257 -9.31 -14.75 20.11
CA SER A 257 -9.25 -14.51 21.56
C SER A 257 -8.82 -13.09 21.91
N CYS A 258 -7.93 -12.46 21.13
CA CYS A 258 -7.48 -11.09 21.39
C CYS A 258 -8.40 -10.03 20.80
N GLN A 259 -9.22 -10.41 19.81
CA GLN A 259 -10.15 -9.54 19.10
C GLN A 259 -11.58 -10.11 19.19
N PRO A 260 -12.19 -10.21 20.39
CA PRO A 260 -13.54 -10.72 20.55
C PRO A 260 -14.59 -9.71 20.04
N PRO A 261 -15.79 -10.16 19.61
CA PRO A 261 -16.89 -9.25 19.26
C PRO A 261 -17.36 -8.46 20.48
N ALA A 262 -17.55 -7.15 20.32
CA ALA A 262 -17.96 -6.27 21.41
C ALA A 262 -19.39 -6.54 21.91
N ASP A 263 -20.27 -7.04 21.04
CA ASP A 263 -21.67 -7.36 21.33
C ASP A 263 -21.89 -8.80 21.80
N GLY A 264 -20.81 -9.58 21.99
CA GLY A 264 -20.90 -10.99 22.37
C GLY A 264 -21.41 -11.91 21.26
N SER A 265 -21.54 -11.42 20.03
CA SER A 265 -21.87 -12.25 18.87
C SER A 265 -20.77 -13.28 18.58
N THR A 266 -21.10 -14.29 17.78
CA THR A 266 -20.11 -15.28 17.34
C THR A 266 -19.37 -14.74 16.12
N GLN A 267 -18.04 -14.70 16.18
CA GLN A 267 -17.25 -14.35 15.00
C GLN A 267 -17.49 -15.35 13.86
N PRO A 268 -17.38 -14.88 12.60
CA PRO A 268 -17.15 -15.72 11.45
C PRO A 268 -16.28 -16.95 11.69
N GLN A 269 -16.69 -18.07 11.09
CA GLN A 269 -15.80 -19.21 10.90
C GLN A 269 -14.62 -18.80 10.01
N ALA A 270 -13.43 -19.31 10.34
CA ALA A 270 -12.27 -19.19 9.48
C ALA A 270 -12.53 -19.97 8.19
N GLU A 271 -11.85 -19.61 7.11
CA GLU A 271 -11.78 -20.49 5.94
C GLU A 271 -11.22 -21.85 6.35
N GLU A 272 -11.87 -22.91 5.90
CA GLU A 272 -11.35 -24.27 6.04
C GLU A 272 -10.05 -24.41 5.24
N HIS A 273 -9.23 -25.40 5.59
CA HIS A 273 -8.07 -25.72 4.76
C HIS A 273 -8.59 -26.13 3.39
N ASP A 274 -8.40 -25.29 2.37
CA ASP A 274 -8.20 -25.84 1.04
C ASP A 274 -6.90 -26.65 1.14
N GLN A 275 -7.07 -27.96 1.33
CA GLN A 275 -6.02 -28.93 1.04
C GLN A 275 -5.75 -28.81 -0.46
N ALA A 276 -4.69 -28.10 -0.81
CA ALA A 276 -4.07 -28.13 -2.13
C ALA A 276 -2.58 -28.40 -1.96
#